data_AF-A0A227J6U2-F1
#
_entry.id   AF-A0A227J6U2-F1
#
_cell.length_a   1.000
_cell.length_b   1.000
_cell.length_c   1.000
_cell.angle_alpha   90.00
_cell.angle_beta   90.00
_cell.angle_gamma   90.00
#
_symmetry.space_group_name_H-M   'P 1'
#
loop_
_entity.id
_entity.type
_entity.pdbx_description
1 polymer ?
#
loop_
_entity_poly.entity_id
_entity_poly.type
_entity_poly.pdbx_seq_one_letter_code
_entity_poly.pdbx_strand_id
1 'polypeptide(L)'
;GSFDNAIVLDDYRILNEEGLRFENEFVTHKVLDAIGDLYMCGHPIIGEFRAYKSGHGLNNQLLRAVLADQEAWEWTTFEEEVGSPVAFAEPNMVLA
;
A
#
# COMPACT_ATOMS: atom_id res chain seq x y z
N GLY A 1 -6.12 11.02 -18.43
CA GLY A 1 -5.02 10.04 -18.42
C GLY A 1 -4.35 10.05 -19.77
N SER A 2 -3.04 9.96 -19.79
CA SER A 2 -2.22 9.73 -20.98
C SER A 2 -1.42 8.43 -20.79
N PHE A 3 -0.76 7.96 -21.84
CA PHE A 3 0.14 6.80 -21.73
C PHE A 3 1.32 7.03 -20.78
N ASP A 4 1.66 8.30 -20.51
CA ASP A 4 2.77 8.67 -19.60
C ASP A 4 2.44 8.48 -18.12
N ASN A 5 1.15 8.41 -17.76
CA ASN A 5 0.69 8.35 -16.36
C ASN A 5 -0.28 7.21 -16.05
N ALA A 6 -0.65 6.41 -17.06
CA ALA A 6 -1.53 5.28 -16.88
C ALA A 6 -1.18 4.16 -17.85
N ILE A 7 -1.34 2.93 -17.36
CA ILE A 7 -1.39 1.75 -18.21
C ILE A 7 -2.78 1.70 -18.83
N VAL A 8 -2.83 1.75 -20.16
CA VAL A 8 -4.09 1.75 -20.91
C VAL A 8 -4.23 0.38 -21.58
N LEU A 9 -5.40 -0.23 -21.39
CA LEU A 9 -5.76 -1.53 -21.94
C LEU A 9 -6.87 -1.35 -22.98
N ASP A 10 -6.79 -2.09 -24.08
CA ASP A 10 -7.95 -2.43 -24.89
C ASP A 10 -8.53 -3.80 -24.44
N ASP A 11 -9.51 -4.33 -25.16
CA ASP A 11 -10.14 -5.61 -24.83
C ASP A 11 -9.19 -6.83 -24.88
N TYR A 12 -8.00 -6.68 -25.48
CA TYR A 12 -7.11 -7.79 -25.82
C TYR A 12 -5.64 -7.58 -25.42
N ARG A 13 -5.18 -6.34 -25.23
CA ARG A 13 -3.77 -6.01 -25.01
C ARG A 13 -3.55 -4.69 -24.30
N ILE A 14 -2.32 -4.54 -23.79
CA ILE A 14 -1.76 -3.29 -23.31
C ILE A 14 -1.41 -2.42 -24.52
N LEU A 15 -1.78 -1.14 -24.45
CA LEU A 15 -1.55 -0.16 -25.52
C LEU A 15 -0.27 0.65 -25.34
N ASN A 16 0.34 0.64 -24.16
CA ASN A 16 1.62 1.30 -23.89
C ASN A 16 2.75 0.61 -24.69
N GLU A 17 3.48 1.36 -25.52
CA GLU A 17 4.55 0.82 -26.39
C GLU A 17 5.68 0.15 -25.60
N GLU A 18 6.00 0.68 -24.42
CA GLU A 18 7.02 0.14 -23.52
C GLU A 18 6.54 -1.07 -22.69
N GLY A 19 5.25 -1.41 -22.78
CA GLY A 19 4.65 -2.50 -22.01
C GLY A 19 4.49 -2.19 -20.51
N LEU A 20 4.71 -3.20 -19.67
CA LEU A 20 4.67 -3.09 -18.21
C LEU A 20 6.08 -2.94 -17.64
N ARG A 21 6.20 -2.21 -16.53
CA ARG A 21 7.42 -2.13 -15.72
C ARG A 21 7.69 -3.43 -14.96
N PHE A 22 6.63 -4.12 -14.57
CA PHE A 22 6.68 -5.42 -13.90
C PHE A 22 5.63 -6.35 -14.49
N GLU A 23 5.93 -7.65 -14.57
CA GLU A 23 4.95 -8.64 -15.07
C GLU A 23 3.63 -8.62 -14.27
N ASN A 24 3.70 -8.25 -12.99
CA ASN A 24 2.58 -8.18 -12.06
C ASN A 24 2.16 -6.73 -11.71
N GLU A 25 2.45 -5.75 -12.57
CA GLU A 25 2.28 -4.32 -12.24
C GLU A 25 0.85 -3.94 -11.79
N PHE A 26 -0.20 -4.56 -12.35
CA PHE A 26 -1.58 -4.32 -11.93
C PHE A 26 -1.84 -4.65 -10.46
N VAL A 27 -1.34 -5.79 -9.98
CA VAL A 27 -1.52 -6.19 -8.57
C VAL A 27 -0.58 -5.41 -7.66
N THR A 28 0.64 -5.13 -8.12
CA THR A 28 1.59 -4.28 -7.38
C THR A 28 1.02 -2.88 -7.17
N HIS A 29 0.31 -2.31 -8.16
CA HIS A 29 -0.39 -1.04 -8.01
C HIS A 29 -1.56 -1.13 -7.02
N LYS A 30 -2.27 -2.27 -6.95
CA LYS A 30 -3.30 -2.48 -5.91
C LYS A 30 -2.73 -2.54 -4.50
N VAL A 31 -1.51 -3.07 -4.34
CA VAL A 31 -0.78 -3.00 -3.07
C VAL A 31 -0.39 -1.56 -2.75
N LEU A 32 0.12 -0.80 -3.73
CA LEU A 32 0.41 0.62 -3.59
C LEU A 32 -0.81 1.43 -3.14
N ASP A 33 -1.96 1.22 -3.80
CA ASP A 33 -3.26 1.82 -3.45
C ASP A 33 -3.62 1.51 -1.99
N ALA A 34 -3.53 0.24 -1.59
CA ALA A 34 -3.87 -0.19 -0.24
C ALA A 34 -2.96 0.44 0.83
N ILE A 35 -1.66 0.59 0.56
CA ILE A 35 -0.74 1.29 1.47
C ILE A 35 -1.21 2.73 1.67
N GLY A 36 -1.54 3.44 0.57
CA GLY A 36 -2.06 4.80 0.63
C GLY A 36 -3.38 4.91 1.40
N ASP A 37 -4.32 4.00 1.12
CA ASP A 37 -5.62 3.97 1.80
C ASP A 37 -5.49 3.71 3.31
N LEU A 38 -4.61 2.79 3.72
CA LEU A 38 -4.37 2.47 5.13
C LEU A 38 -3.67 3.61 5.86
N TYR A 39 -2.76 4.32 5.19
CA TYR A 39 -2.06 5.46 5.78
C TYR A 39 -2.97 6.69 6.00
N MET A 40 -4.23 6.66 5.55
CA MET A 40 -5.22 7.71 5.86
C MET A 40 -5.54 7.83 7.35
N CYS A 41 -5.15 6.87 8.19
CA CYS A 41 -5.19 7.02 9.64
C CYS A 41 -4.08 7.94 10.20
N GLY A 42 -3.12 8.35 9.37
CA GLY A 42 -2.05 9.28 9.71
C GLY A 42 -0.81 8.63 10.34
N HIS A 43 -0.79 7.30 10.52
CA HIS A 43 0.30 6.59 11.17
C HIS A 43 0.63 5.27 10.45
N PRO A 44 1.90 4.81 10.48
CA PRO A 44 2.25 3.47 10.04
C PRO A 44 1.52 2.42 10.89
N ILE A 45 1.07 1.34 10.25
CA ILE A 45 0.43 0.21 10.92
C ILE A 45 1.43 -0.93 11.01
N ILE A 46 1.62 -1.46 12.22
CA ILE A 46 2.35 -2.70 12.45
C ILE A 46 1.31 -3.82 12.48
N GLY A 47 1.27 -4.63 11.43
CA GLY A 47 0.31 -5.72 11.29
C GLY A 47 0.36 -6.38 9.92
N GLU A 48 -0.52 -7.35 9.69
CA GLU A 48 -0.65 -8.03 8.42
C GLU A 48 -1.94 -7.60 7.71
N PHE A 49 -1.82 -7.06 6.50
CA PHE A 49 -2.96 -6.74 5.65
C PHE A 49 -3.17 -7.81 4.58
N ARG A 50 -4.38 -8.38 4.54
CA ARG A 50 -4.81 -9.32 3.49
C ARG A 50 -6.07 -8.81 2.83
N ALA A 51 -6.06 -8.78 1.51
CA ALA A 51 -7.19 -8.34 0.71
C ALA A 51 -7.45 -9.30 -0.46
N TYR A 52 -8.72 -9.58 -0.72
CA TYR A 52 -9.15 -10.33 -1.89
C TYR A 52 -10.14 -9.48 -2.69
N LYS A 53 -9.73 -9.07 -3.91
CA LYS A 53 -10.51 -8.17 -4.78
C LYS A 53 -10.95 -6.87 -4.08
N SER A 54 -10.14 -6.36 -3.16
CA SER A 54 -10.42 -5.10 -2.47
C SER A 54 -10.13 -3.89 -3.37
N GLY A 55 -10.69 -2.74 -2.98
CA GLY A 55 -10.38 -1.43 -3.52
C GLY A 55 -10.61 -0.36 -2.45
N HIS A 56 -10.47 0.92 -2.81
CA HIS A 56 -10.48 2.04 -1.85
C HIS A 56 -11.67 2.02 -0.88
N GLY A 57 -12.87 1.73 -1.37
CA GLY A 57 -14.07 1.68 -0.52
C GLY A 57 -13.99 0.63 0.59
N LEU A 58 -13.54 -0.58 0.26
CA LEU A 58 -13.43 -1.68 1.24
C LEU A 58 -12.23 -1.48 2.17
N ASN A 59 -11.11 -0.96 1.65
CA ASN A 59 -9.95 -0.59 2.47
C ASN A 59 -10.32 0.47 3.52
N ASN A 60 -11.09 1.49 3.14
CA ASN A 60 -11.55 2.51 4.07
C ASN A 60 -12.53 1.96 5.13
N GLN A 61 -13.43 1.05 4.74
CA GLN A 61 -14.33 0.38 5.68
C GLN A 61 -13.57 -0.45 6.71
N LEU A 62 -12.56 -1.21 6.27
CA LEU A 62 -11.67 -1.95 7.17
C LEU A 62 -10.98 -1.01 8.16
N LEU A 63 -10.38 0.07 7.67
CA LEU A 63 -9.66 1.03 8.51
C LEU A 63 -10.59 1.65 9.57
N ARG A 64 -11.79 2.06 9.18
CA ARG A 64 -12.81 2.57 10.12
C ARG A 64 -13.23 1.53 11.14
N ALA A 65 -13.40 0.27 10.73
CA ALA A 65 -13.81 -0.80 11.63
C ALA A 65 -12.74 -1.06 12.70
N VAL A 66 -11.46 -1.14 12.30
CA VAL A 66 -10.34 -1.30 13.25
C VAL A 66 -10.25 -0.12 14.21
N LEU A 67 -10.29 1.12 13.70
CA LEU A 67 -10.17 2.31 14.54
C LEU A 67 -11.36 2.53 15.48
N ALA A 68 -12.54 2.00 15.15
CA ALA A 68 -13.73 2.06 16.01
C ALA A 68 -13.66 1.07 17.18
N ASP A 69 -12.84 0.02 17.08
CA ASP A 69 -12.63 -0.98 18.11
C ASP A 69 -11.30 -0.74 18.84
N GLN A 70 -11.37 -0.07 19.99
CA GLN A 70 -10.17 0.27 20.78
C GLN A 70 -9.45 -0.96 21.34
N GLU A 71 -10.08 -2.13 21.42
CA GLU A 71 -9.44 -3.37 21.88
C GLU A 71 -8.68 -4.07 20.74
N ALA A 72 -8.92 -3.69 19.48
CA ALA A 72 -8.28 -4.28 18.31
C ALA A 72 -6.89 -3.69 17.99
N TRP A 73 -6.51 -2.58 18.62
CA TRP A 73 -5.24 -1.90 18.34
C TRP A 73 -4.74 -1.08 19.54
N GLU A 74 -3.44 -0.82 19.58
CA GLU A 74 -2.81 0.02 20.58
C GLU A 74 -1.78 0.97 19.95
N TRP A 75 -1.51 2.08 20.63
CA TRP A 75 -0.37 2.93 20.29
C TRP A 75 0.91 2.30 20.84
N THR A 76 1.95 2.29 20.03
CA THR A 76 3.29 1.89 20.44
C THR A 76 4.34 2.85 19.91
N THR A 77 5.42 2.98 20.64
CA THR A 77 6.59 3.80 20.29
C THR A 77 7.84 3.01 20.59
N PHE A 78 8.85 3.11 19.71
CA PHE A 78 10.14 2.46 19.89
C PHE A 78 11.21 3.54 20.04
N GLU A 79 11.83 3.63 21.21
CA GLU A 79 12.90 4.60 21.48
C GLU A 79 14.20 4.23 20.75
N GLU A 80 14.44 2.93 20.59
CA GLU A 80 15.58 2.39 19.84
C GLU A 80 15.09 1.59 18.64
N GLU A 81 15.79 1.73 17.51
CA GLU A 81 15.46 1.09 16.24
C GLU A 81 15.48 -0.45 16.34
N VAL A 82 16.34 -1.00 17.20
CA VAL A 82 16.46 -2.44 17.48
C VAL A 82 15.17 -3.03 18.08
N GLY A 83 14.34 -2.21 18.72
CA GLY A 83 13.05 -2.64 19.30
C GLY A 83 11.89 -2.64 18.29
N SER A 84 12.02 -1.95 17.16
CA SER A 84 10.94 -1.84 16.17
C SER A 84 10.88 -3.09 15.29
N PRO A 85 9.70 -3.72 15.10
CA PRO A 85 9.54 -4.82 14.14
C PRO A 85 9.65 -4.36 12.68
N VAL A 86 9.66 -3.05 12.44
CA VAL A 86 9.77 -2.43 11.12
C VAL A 86 10.95 -1.48 11.11
N ALA A 87 11.90 -1.71 10.21
CA ALA A 87 12.96 -0.75 9.93
C ALA A 87 12.42 0.32 8.97
N PHE A 88 12.47 1.59 9.37
CA PHE A 88 12.17 2.70 8.48
C PHE A 88 13.48 3.17 7.86
N ALA A 89 13.67 2.89 6.57
CA ALA A 89 14.85 3.36 5.88
C ALA A 89 14.88 4.90 5.89
N GLU A 90 16.03 5.48 6.23
CA GLU A 90 16.33 6.89 5.98
C GLU A 90 16.08 7.18 4.48
N PRO A 91 15.42 8.30 4.12
CA PRO A 91 15.01 8.58 2.73
C PRO A 91 16.14 8.54 1.69
N ASN A 92 17.41 8.64 2.12
CA ASN A 92 18.61 8.63 1.29
C ASN A 92 19.41 7.31 1.35
N MET A 93 18.87 6.25 1.95
CA MET A 93 19.55 4.97 2.02
C MET A 93 19.47 4.26 0.66
N VAL A 94 20.56 4.32 -0.12
CA VAL A 94 20.72 3.51 -1.33
C VAL A 94 21.04 2.08 -0.91
N LEU A 95 20.08 1.16 -1.11
CA LEU A 95 20.34 -0.26 -0.98
C LEU A 95 21.19 -0.69 -2.20
N ALA A 96 22.47 -0.94 -1.94
CA ALA A 96 23.44 -1.46 -2.91
C ALA A 96 23.31 -2.98 -3.08
#